data_AF-Q2W6N3-F1
#
_entry.id   AF-Q2W6N3-F1
#
_cell.length_a   1.000
_cell.length_b   1.000
_cell.length_c   1.000
_cell.angle_alpha   90.00
_cell.angle_beta   90.00
_cell.angle_gamma   90.00
#
_symmetry.space_group_name_H-M   'P 1'
#
loop_
_entity.id
_entity.type
_entity.pdbx_description
1 polymer ?
#
loop_
_entity_poly.entity_id
_entity_poly.type
_entity_poly.pdbx_seq_one_letter_code
_entity_poly.pdbx_strand_id
1 'polypeptide(L)'
;MNSFNTTPITVAAISTVQEMLALNAAGMSWLLGTSSAKWSSIQRNIRLSPDRLADPCHALILRWMFRHPTASPSLHAPAAGEFLGRLRNAVGHVTAKAFALSLGWDGSAGHRWLRGAPIGPAGRQALCLINAPNPEKLAGNWSEWRANARQEAALRNINLNKALGWTAARNRHEEDPE
;
A
#
# COMPACT_ATOMS: atom_id res chain seq x y z
N MET A 1 -5.41 16.99 -16.67
CA MET A 1 -5.32 15.51 -16.77
C MET A 1 -4.58 14.98 -15.54
N ASN A 2 -5.21 14.10 -14.75
CA ASN A 2 -4.66 13.63 -13.46
C ASN A 2 -3.46 12.67 -13.67
N SER A 3 -2.24 13.23 -13.63
CA SER A 3 -0.95 12.52 -13.77
C SER A 3 -0.85 11.24 -12.93
N PHE A 4 -1.51 11.23 -11.77
CA PHE A 4 -1.54 10.09 -10.84
C PHE A 4 -1.99 8.78 -11.47
N ASN A 5 -2.81 8.75 -12.52
CA ASN A 5 -3.24 7.49 -13.14
C ASN A 5 -2.22 6.90 -14.12
N THR A 6 -1.30 7.69 -14.66
CA THR A 6 -0.40 7.27 -15.74
C THR A 6 1.07 7.24 -15.34
N THR A 7 1.41 7.72 -14.15
CA THR A 7 2.79 7.75 -13.63
C THR A 7 2.88 7.04 -12.27
N PRO A 8 4.02 6.39 -11.95
CA PRO A 8 4.21 5.80 -10.64
C PRO A 8 4.23 6.89 -9.55
N ILE A 9 3.80 6.55 -8.35
CA ILE A 9 3.73 7.53 -7.25
C ILE A 9 5.14 7.88 -6.79
N THR A 10 5.48 9.17 -6.89
CA THR A 10 6.74 9.75 -6.41
C THR A 10 6.57 10.33 -5.00
N VAL A 11 7.65 10.82 -4.39
CA VAL A 11 7.57 11.50 -3.10
C VAL A 11 6.84 12.84 -3.22
N ALA A 12 6.91 13.55 -4.35
CA ALA A 12 6.18 14.79 -4.58
C ALA A 12 4.65 14.62 -4.51
N ALA A 13 4.14 13.43 -4.88
CA ALA A 13 2.73 13.07 -4.72
C ALA A 13 2.19 13.26 -3.29
N ILE A 14 3.06 13.14 -2.29
CA ILE A 14 2.69 13.29 -0.88
C ILE A 14 2.22 14.72 -0.62
N SER A 15 2.89 15.73 -1.19
CA SER A 15 2.49 17.14 -1.07
C SER A 15 1.15 17.40 -1.75
N THR A 16 0.93 16.82 -2.94
CA THR A 16 -0.36 16.96 -3.65
C THR A 16 -1.51 16.34 -2.87
N VAL A 17 -1.33 15.13 -2.31
CA VAL A 17 -2.37 14.48 -1.48
C VAL A 17 -2.59 15.26 -0.18
N GLN A 18 -1.52 15.80 0.41
CA GLN A 18 -1.62 16.63 1.60
C GLN A 18 -2.51 17.86 1.36
N GLU A 19 -2.28 18.57 0.26
CA GLU A 19 -3.09 19.74 -0.14
C GLU A 19 -4.52 19.34 -0.46
N MET A 20 -4.70 18.29 -1.27
CA MET A 20 -6.02 17.78 -1.69
C MET A 20 -6.90 17.40 -0.48
N LEU A 21 -6.33 16.79 0.54
CA LEU A 21 -7.04 16.36 1.75
C LEU A 21 -7.05 17.42 2.86
N ALA A 22 -6.45 18.59 2.64
CA ALA A 22 -6.25 19.63 3.65
C ALA A 22 -5.63 19.09 4.96
N LEU A 23 -4.69 18.14 4.86
CA LEU A 23 -4.05 17.53 6.02
C LEU A 23 -2.82 18.32 6.47
N ASN A 24 -2.64 18.42 7.79
CA ASN A 24 -1.39 18.90 8.36
C ASN A 24 -0.33 17.77 8.39
N ALA A 25 0.89 18.10 8.82
CA ALA A 25 1.99 17.14 8.90
C ALA A 25 1.69 15.92 9.80
N ALA A 26 0.94 16.12 10.90
CA ALA A 26 0.54 15.05 11.79
C ALA A 26 -0.48 14.11 11.13
N GLY A 27 -1.46 14.67 10.42
CA GLY A 27 -2.45 13.92 9.64
C GLY A 27 -1.80 13.11 8.53
N MET A 28 -0.84 13.69 7.80
CA MET A 28 -0.08 12.95 6.78
C MET A 28 0.81 11.86 7.38
N SER A 29 1.47 12.15 8.50
CA SER A 29 2.28 11.15 9.20
C SER A 29 1.44 9.97 9.69
N TRP A 30 0.23 10.26 10.18
CA TRP A 30 -0.73 9.25 10.58
C TRP A 30 -1.19 8.43 9.38
N LEU A 31 -1.63 9.09 8.30
CA LEU A 31 -2.13 8.45 7.07
C LEU A 31 -1.11 7.49 6.46
N LEU A 32 0.15 7.89 6.37
CA LEU A 32 1.21 7.07 5.82
C LEU A 32 1.77 6.05 6.81
N GLY A 33 1.40 6.13 8.09
CA GLY A 33 1.98 5.29 9.13
C GLY A 33 3.48 5.54 9.29
N THR A 34 3.88 6.79 9.49
CA THR A 34 5.29 7.17 9.64
C THR A 34 5.55 7.83 10.98
N SER A 35 6.70 7.51 11.59
CA SER A 35 7.19 8.26 12.75
C SER A 35 7.63 9.67 12.36
N SER A 36 7.74 10.59 13.34
CA SER A 36 8.19 11.96 13.09
C SER A 36 9.57 12.03 12.41
N ALA A 37 10.50 11.15 12.80
CA ALA A 37 11.82 11.07 12.16
C ALA A 37 11.73 10.65 10.69
N LYS A 38 10.88 9.66 10.39
CA LYS A 38 10.64 9.21 9.00
C LYS A 38 9.94 10.30 8.18
N TRP A 39 9.00 11.03 8.79
CA TRP A 39 8.33 12.16 8.16
C TRP A 39 9.32 13.27 7.77
N SER A 40 10.22 13.67 8.66
CA SER A 40 11.27 14.65 8.34
C SER A 40 12.16 14.19 7.18
N SER A 41 12.48 12.89 7.10
CA SER A 41 13.21 12.31 5.96
C SER A 41 12.39 12.38 4.65
N ILE A 42 11.08 12.11 4.71
CA ILE A 42 10.18 12.25 3.57
C ILE A 42 10.14 13.70 3.09
N GLN A 43 9.94 14.67 3.99
CA GLN A 43 9.92 16.10 3.66
C GLN A 43 11.24 16.55 3.03
N ARG A 44 12.38 16.05 3.52
CA ARG A 44 13.68 16.29 2.90
C ARG A 44 13.74 15.73 1.48
N ASN A 45 13.27 14.49 1.26
CA ASN A 45 13.26 13.88 -0.07
C ASN A 45 12.34 14.63 -1.04
N ILE A 46 11.19 15.14 -0.58
CA ILE A 46 10.30 15.98 -1.41
C ILE A 46 11.06 17.20 -1.95
N ARG A 47 11.91 17.83 -1.11
CA ARG A 47 12.70 19.01 -1.51
C ARG A 47 13.89 18.66 -2.40
N LEU A 48 14.62 17.59 -2.08
CA LEU A 48 15.89 17.25 -2.74
C LEU A 48 15.72 16.38 -3.98
N SER A 49 14.66 15.57 -4.06
CA SER A 49 14.46 14.58 -5.11
C SER A 49 12.96 14.32 -5.33
N PRO A 50 12.18 15.31 -5.79
CA PRO A 50 10.71 15.20 -5.89
C PRO A 50 10.25 14.04 -6.77
N ASP A 51 11.01 13.70 -7.81
CA ASP A 51 10.70 12.63 -8.76
C ASP A 51 11.07 11.22 -8.26
N ARG A 52 11.70 11.12 -7.07
CA ARG A 52 12.02 9.82 -6.47
C ARG A 52 10.74 9.05 -6.20
N LEU A 53 10.72 7.75 -6.55
CA LEU A 53 9.61 6.87 -6.23
C LEU A 53 9.33 6.83 -4.71
N ALA A 54 8.05 6.90 -4.35
CA ALA A 54 7.62 6.68 -2.98
C ALA A 54 7.81 5.21 -2.57
N ASP A 55 7.94 4.98 -1.27
CA ASP A 55 7.85 3.64 -0.69
C ASP A 55 6.56 2.94 -1.19
N PRO A 56 6.62 1.66 -1.59
CA PRO A 56 5.45 0.96 -2.15
C PRO A 56 4.22 1.03 -1.24
N CYS A 57 4.38 0.89 0.08
CA CYS A 57 3.24 0.94 1.00
C CYS A 57 2.59 2.34 0.99
N HIS A 58 3.40 3.39 1.01
CA HIS A 58 2.91 4.76 0.95
C HIS A 58 2.27 5.06 -0.41
N ALA A 59 2.86 4.58 -1.51
CA ALA A 59 2.34 4.77 -2.85
C ALA A 59 0.91 4.23 -3.01
N LEU A 60 0.65 3.04 -2.48
CA LEU A 60 -0.68 2.43 -2.52
C LEU A 60 -1.71 3.23 -1.73
N ILE A 61 -1.34 3.73 -0.55
CA ILE A 61 -2.19 4.59 0.29
C ILE A 61 -2.49 5.91 -0.43
N LEU A 62 -1.48 6.58 -0.98
CA LEU A 62 -1.64 7.85 -1.68
C LEU A 62 -2.55 7.70 -2.91
N ARG A 63 -2.34 6.64 -3.71
CA ARG A 63 -3.15 6.33 -4.89
C ARG A 63 -4.58 5.97 -4.50
N TRP A 64 -4.80 5.31 -3.37
CA TRP A 64 -6.12 5.06 -2.82
C TRP A 64 -6.82 6.37 -2.44
N MET A 65 -6.16 7.23 -1.66
CA MET A 65 -6.74 8.51 -1.23
C MET A 65 -7.02 9.46 -2.39
N PHE A 66 -6.22 9.40 -3.45
CA PHE A 66 -6.50 10.15 -4.67
C PHE A 66 -7.81 9.74 -5.34
N ARG A 67 -8.16 8.45 -5.29
CA ARG A 67 -9.41 7.93 -5.86
C ARG A 67 -10.59 8.06 -4.91
N HIS A 68 -10.31 7.98 -3.62
CA HIS A 68 -11.32 7.98 -2.56
C HIS A 68 -10.96 9.06 -1.51
N PRO A 69 -10.99 10.36 -1.87
CA PRO A 69 -10.59 11.42 -0.96
C PRO A 69 -11.48 11.51 0.29
N THR A 70 -12.71 10.98 0.21
CA THR A 70 -13.68 10.90 1.31
C THR A 70 -13.66 9.56 2.05
N ALA A 71 -12.68 8.68 1.77
CA ALA A 71 -12.55 7.41 2.48
C ALA A 71 -12.31 7.66 3.98
N SER A 72 -13.18 7.08 4.81
CA SER A 72 -13.03 7.12 6.26
C SER A 72 -12.37 5.82 6.74
N PRO A 73 -11.13 5.86 7.23
CA PRO A 73 -10.47 4.69 7.79
C PRO A 73 -11.19 4.20 9.05
N SER A 74 -11.14 2.89 9.31
CA SER A 74 -11.63 2.34 10.57
C SER A 74 -10.77 2.80 11.76
N LEU A 75 -11.39 3.01 12.92
CA LEU A 75 -10.71 3.48 14.14
C LEU A 75 -9.56 2.55 14.58
N HIS A 76 -9.75 1.25 14.43
CA HIS A 76 -8.77 0.23 14.80
C HIS A 76 -8.42 -0.64 13.60
N ALA A 77 -7.11 -0.81 13.38
CA ALA A 77 -6.61 -1.74 12.38
C ALA A 77 -6.86 -3.18 12.85
N PRO A 78 -7.50 -4.04 12.04
CA PRO A 78 -7.59 -5.45 12.35
C PRO A 78 -6.20 -6.11 12.29
N ALA A 79 -6.04 -7.23 12.98
CA ALA A 79 -4.84 -8.04 12.83
C ALA A 79 -4.75 -8.55 11.38
N ALA A 80 -3.56 -8.51 10.78
CA ALA A 80 -3.38 -8.84 9.36
C ALA A 80 -3.81 -10.28 9.01
N GLY A 81 -3.55 -11.24 9.90
CA GLY A 81 -3.99 -12.63 9.74
C GLY A 81 -5.51 -12.79 9.80
N GLU A 82 -6.16 -12.12 10.75
CA GLU A 82 -7.62 -12.10 10.90
C GLU A 82 -8.29 -11.45 9.69
N PHE A 83 -7.76 -10.30 9.25
CA PHE A 83 -8.22 -9.60 8.06
C PHE A 83 -8.13 -10.51 6.82
N LEU A 84 -7.02 -11.21 6.63
CA LEU A 84 -6.86 -12.16 5.52
C LEU A 84 -7.86 -13.32 5.61
N GLY A 85 -8.18 -13.80 6.81
CA GLY A 85 -9.23 -14.79 7.03
C GLY A 85 -10.61 -14.29 6.59
N ARG A 86 -11.01 -13.10 7.07
CA ARG A 86 -12.27 -12.45 6.68
C ARG A 86 -12.33 -12.18 5.18
N LEU A 87 -11.23 -11.74 4.60
CA LEU A 87 -11.13 -11.49 3.17
C LEU A 87 -11.35 -12.78 2.37
N ARG A 88 -10.75 -13.90 2.77
CA ARG A 88 -10.94 -15.19 2.10
C ARG A 88 -12.40 -15.64 2.11
N ASN A 89 -13.11 -15.37 3.20
CA ASN A 89 -14.54 -15.67 3.27
C ASN A 89 -15.36 -14.77 2.34
N ALA A 90 -14.93 -13.51 2.12
CA ALA A 90 -15.65 -12.55 1.30
C ALA A 90 -15.38 -12.69 -0.21
N VAL A 91 -14.14 -13.00 -0.63
CA VAL A 91 -13.73 -13.00 -2.05
C VAL A 91 -13.20 -14.34 -2.56
N GLY A 92 -13.16 -15.37 -1.72
CA GLY A 92 -12.58 -16.67 -2.04
C GLY A 92 -11.06 -16.71 -1.88
N HIS A 93 -10.38 -17.52 -2.69
CA HIS A 93 -8.98 -17.86 -2.45
C HIS A 93 -8.02 -16.66 -2.64
N VAL A 94 -7.44 -16.17 -1.54
CA VAL A 94 -6.34 -15.18 -1.54
C VAL A 94 -5.11 -15.78 -0.85
N THR A 95 -4.02 -15.92 -1.59
CA THR A 95 -2.75 -16.44 -1.03
C THR A 95 -2.10 -15.40 -0.12
N ALA A 96 -1.32 -15.86 0.86
CA ALA A 96 -0.59 -14.97 1.76
C ALA A 96 0.42 -14.09 0.99
N LYS A 97 1.08 -14.66 -0.03
CA LYS A 97 1.96 -13.93 -0.96
C LYS A 97 1.19 -12.81 -1.68
N ALA A 98 0.05 -13.12 -2.31
CA ALA A 98 -0.72 -12.12 -3.05
C ALA A 98 -1.27 -11.03 -2.13
N PHE A 99 -1.67 -11.38 -0.91
CA PHE A 99 -2.10 -10.43 0.11
C PHE A 99 -0.98 -9.44 0.47
N ALA A 100 0.21 -9.95 0.80
CA ALA A 100 1.35 -9.11 1.17
C ALA A 100 1.83 -8.21 0.04
N LEU A 101 1.94 -8.78 -1.17
CA LEU A 101 2.31 -8.02 -2.35
C LEU A 101 1.28 -6.92 -2.66
N SER A 102 -0.02 -7.18 -2.50
CA SER A 102 -1.07 -6.15 -2.69
C SER A 102 -1.02 -5.05 -1.62
N LEU A 103 -0.27 -5.22 -0.54
CA LEU A 103 -0.04 -4.22 0.51
C LEU A 103 1.31 -3.50 0.38
N GLY A 104 2.08 -3.74 -0.69
CA GLY A 104 3.39 -3.10 -0.89
C GLY A 104 4.57 -3.86 -0.27
N TRP A 105 4.34 -5.05 0.28
CA TRP A 105 5.35 -5.86 0.96
C TRP A 105 5.90 -6.99 0.09
N ASP A 106 6.98 -7.64 0.55
CA ASP A 106 7.45 -8.87 -0.06
C ASP A 106 6.49 -10.05 0.16
N GLY A 107 6.63 -11.08 -0.68
CA GLY A 107 5.77 -12.26 -0.63
C GLY A 107 5.89 -13.07 0.68
N SER A 108 6.99 -12.93 1.42
CA SER A 108 7.21 -13.65 2.68
C SER A 108 6.45 -13.03 3.86
N ALA A 109 6.15 -11.72 3.80
CA ALA A 109 5.51 -10.99 4.89
C ALA A 109 4.14 -11.55 5.25
N GLY A 110 3.35 -11.97 4.26
CA GLY A 110 2.01 -12.54 4.49
C GLY A 110 2.04 -13.81 5.33
N HIS A 111 3.02 -14.69 5.11
CA HIS A 111 3.18 -15.89 5.91
C HIS A 111 3.60 -15.58 7.35
N ARG A 112 4.43 -14.55 7.56
CA ARG A 112 4.79 -14.09 8.90
C ARG A 112 3.58 -13.53 9.65
N TRP A 113 2.73 -12.76 8.98
CA TRP A 113 1.52 -12.22 9.60
C TRP A 113 0.50 -13.29 9.99
N LEU A 114 0.39 -14.37 9.21
CA LEU A 114 -0.42 -15.54 9.58
C LEU A 114 0.12 -16.25 10.83
N ARG A 115 1.41 -16.10 11.15
CA ARG A 115 2.05 -16.61 12.37
C ARG A 115 2.04 -15.59 13.52
N GLY A 116 1.27 -14.50 13.40
CA GLY A 116 1.13 -13.50 14.45
C GLY A 116 2.19 -12.38 14.43
N ALA A 117 3.08 -12.33 13.42
CA ALA A 117 3.99 -11.20 13.31
C ALA A 117 3.21 -9.89 13.06
N PRO A 118 3.60 -8.78 13.71
CA PRO A 118 2.90 -7.52 13.51
C PRO A 118 3.11 -6.98 12.10
N ILE A 119 2.06 -6.38 11.53
CA ILE A 119 2.18 -5.58 10.33
C ILE A 119 2.72 -4.19 10.68
N GLY A 120 3.61 -3.68 9.83
CA GLY A 120 4.20 -2.35 9.99
C GLY A 120 3.15 -1.23 9.95
N PRO A 121 3.47 -0.02 10.43
CA PRO A 121 2.49 1.04 10.58
C PRO A 121 1.77 1.45 9.28
N ALA A 122 2.48 1.57 8.15
CA ALA A 122 1.87 1.84 6.84
C ALA A 122 0.88 0.73 6.43
N GLY A 123 1.24 -0.53 6.66
CA GLY A 123 0.35 -1.66 6.40
C GLY A 123 -0.89 -1.62 7.30
N ARG A 124 -0.77 -1.21 8.57
CA ARG A 124 -1.95 -1.00 9.44
C ARG A 124 -2.90 0.05 8.86
N GLN A 125 -2.36 1.15 8.32
CA GLN A 125 -3.20 2.19 7.72
C GLN A 125 -3.90 1.71 6.45
N ALA A 126 -3.19 0.95 5.60
CA ALA A 126 -3.81 0.29 4.46
C ALA A 126 -4.97 -0.61 4.90
N LEU A 127 -4.78 -1.43 5.95
CA LEU A 127 -5.87 -2.24 6.48
C LEU A 127 -7.04 -1.40 7.01
N CYS A 128 -6.78 -0.28 7.70
CA CYS A 128 -7.84 0.62 8.16
C CYS A 128 -8.66 1.22 7.00
N LEU A 129 -8.01 1.54 5.89
CA LEU A 129 -8.67 2.12 4.71
C LEU A 129 -9.53 1.10 3.96
N ILE A 130 -9.08 -0.16 3.89
CA ILE A 130 -9.77 -1.22 3.16
C ILE A 130 -10.86 -1.88 4.00
N ASN A 131 -10.67 -1.96 5.32
CA ASN A 131 -11.54 -2.70 6.22
C ASN A 131 -12.97 -2.16 6.21
N ALA A 132 -13.92 -3.08 6.02
CA ALA A 132 -15.34 -2.83 6.16
C ALA A 132 -15.98 -4.00 6.93
N PRO A 133 -16.89 -3.76 7.88
CA PRO A 133 -17.60 -4.82 8.59
C PRO A 133 -18.45 -5.68 7.65
N ASN A 134 -19.09 -5.05 6.66
CA ASN A 134 -19.89 -5.73 5.65
C ASN A 134 -18.98 -6.50 4.65
N PRO A 135 -19.21 -7.81 4.40
CA PRO A 135 -18.38 -8.61 3.51
C PRO A 135 -18.34 -8.14 2.04
N GLU A 136 -19.48 -7.68 1.50
CA GLU A 136 -19.56 -7.19 0.12
C GLU A 136 -18.76 -5.90 -0.04
N LYS A 137 -18.86 -4.98 0.93
CA LYS A 137 -18.06 -3.76 0.93
C LYS A 137 -16.57 -4.05 1.11
N LEU A 138 -16.22 -5.02 1.95
CA LEU A 138 -14.83 -5.49 2.10
C LEU A 138 -14.30 -6.05 0.77
N ALA A 139 -15.10 -6.87 0.09
CA ALA A 139 -14.77 -7.42 -1.21
C ALA A 139 -14.56 -6.33 -2.27
N GLY A 140 -15.46 -5.35 -2.33
CA GLY A 140 -15.36 -4.18 -3.21
C GLY A 140 -14.08 -3.38 -2.95
N ASN A 141 -13.87 -2.96 -1.70
CA ASN A 141 -12.67 -2.22 -1.29
C ASN A 141 -11.38 -2.98 -1.64
N TRP A 142 -11.35 -4.29 -1.38
CA TRP A 142 -10.19 -5.12 -1.70
C TRP A 142 -9.94 -5.24 -3.20
N SER A 143 -11.00 -5.40 -4.01
CA SER A 143 -10.90 -5.47 -5.47
C SER A 143 -10.26 -4.20 -6.03
N GLU A 144 -10.78 -3.03 -5.61
CA GLU A 144 -10.26 -1.73 -6.00
C GLU A 144 -8.83 -1.51 -5.51
N TRP A 145 -8.52 -1.89 -4.27
CA TRP A 145 -7.18 -1.81 -3.72
C TRP A 145 -6.18 -2.67 -4.49
N ARG A 146 -6.56 -3.91 -4.84
CA ARG A 146 -5.73 -4.81 -5.62
C ARG A 146 -5.52 -4.29 -7.05
N ALA A 147 -6.54 -3.68 -7.66
CA ALA A 147 -6.41 -3.03 -8.95
C ALA A 147 -5.44 -1.84 -8.88
N ASN A 148 -5.56 -1.01 -7.83
CA ASN A 148 -4.62 0.05 -7.48
C ASN A 148 -3.17 -0.50 -7.38
N ALA A 149 -2.96 -1.59 -6.64
CA ALA A 149 -1.64 -2.21 -6.51
C ALA A 149 -1.08 -2.72 -7.84
N ARG A 150 -1.90 -3.38 -8.67
CA ARG A 150 -1.51 -3.84 -10.02
C ARG A 150 -1.08 -2.69 -10.91
N GLN A 151 -1.80 -1.59 -10.87
CA GLN A 151 -1.46 -0.42 -11.65
C GLN A 151 -0.14 0.20 -11.19
N GLU A 152 0.03 0.42 -9.89
CA GLU A 152 1.28 0.98 -9.36
C GLU A 152 2.48 0.08 -9.65
N ALA A 153 2.31 -1.25 -9.55
CA ALA A 153 3.35 -2.20 -9.89
C ALA A 153 3.71 -2.15 -11.38
N ALA A 154 2.71 -2.14 -12.27
CA ALA A 154 2.93 -2.04 -13.71
C ALA A 154 3.69 -0.75 -14.08
N LEU A 155 3.32 0.38 -13.46
CA LEU A 155 4.01 1.67 -13.64
C LEU A 155 5.46 1.68 -13.12
N ARG A 156 5.80 0.73 -12.24
CA ARG A 156 7.17 0.46 -11.75
C ARG A 156 7.86 -0.67 -12.52
N ASN A 157 7.25 -1.17 -13.61
CA ASN A 157 7.71 -2.33 -14.38
C ASN A 157 7.78 -3.63 -13.55
N ILE A 158 6.81 -3.85 -12.66
CA ILE A 158 6.72 -5.03 -11.79
C ILE A 158 5.46 -5.82 -12.12
N ASN A 159 5.62 -7.11 -12.46
CA ASN A 159 4.49 -8.03 -12.56
C ASN A 159 4.16 -8.65 -11.19
N LEU A 160 3.16 -8.10 -10.51
CA LEU A 160 2.74 -8.53 -9.17
C LEU A 160 2.40 -10.03 -9.05
N ASN A 161 1.98 -10.69 -10.13
CA ASN A 161 1.64 -12.12 -10.07
C ASN A 161 2.89 -13.01 -10.01
N LYS A 162 4.02 -12.54 -10.55
CA LYS A 162 5.31 -13.27 -10.57
C LYS A 162 6.24 -12.80 -9.46
N ALA A 163 6.24 -11.50 -9.18
CA ALA A 163 7.15 -10.83 -8.27
C ALA A 163 7.32 -11.51 -6.90
N LEU A 164 8.54 -11.46 -6.38
CA LEU A 164 8.89 -11.79 -5.00
C LEU A 164 8.76 -10.58 -4.07
N GLY A 165 8.83 -9.37 -4.63
CA GLY A 165 8.63 -8.12 -3.92
C GLY A 165 8.55 -6.90 -4.83
N TRP A 166 8.59 -5.71 -4.23
CA TRP A 166 8.40 -4.43 -4.91
C TRP A 166 9.69 -3.75 -5.37
N THR A 167 10.82 -4.46 -5.36
CA THR A 167 12.10 -3.91 -5.78
C THR A 167 12.74 -4.81 -6.84
N ALA A 168 13.45 -4.20 -7.79
CA ALA A 168 14.17 -4.93 -8.83
C ALA A 168 15.15 -5.95 -8.23
N ALA A 169 15.86 -5.57 -7.16
CA ALA A 169 16.79 -6.45 -6.46
C ALA A 169 16.14 -7.75 -5.98
N ARG A 170 14.88 -7.73 -5.55
CA ARG A 170 14.16 -8.92 -5.10
C ARG A 170 13.63 -9.78 -6.24
N ASN A 171 13.38 -9.19 -7.41
CA ASN A 171 12.80 -9.88 -8.56
C ASN A 171 13.85 -10.44 -9.53
N ARG A 172 15.14 -10.10 -9.36
CA ARG A 172 16.25 -10.63 -10.18
C ARG A 172 16.61 -12.10 -9.92
N HIS A 173 16.10 -12.71 -8.84
CA HIS A 173 16.38 -14.11 -8.51
C HIS A 173 15.67 -15.14 -9.41
N GLU A 174 14.96 -14.73 -10.47
CA GLU A 174 14.37 -15.64 -11.47
C GLU A 174 15.28 -15.90 -12.69
N GLU A 175 16.44 -15.24 -12.83
CA GLU A 175 17.29 -15.29 -14.04
C GLU A 175 18.62 -16.07 -13.91
N ASP A 176 18.77 -16.98 -12.94
CA ASP A 176 19.85 -18.00 -13.00
C ASP A 176 19.24 -19.38 -13.30
N PRO A 177 19.14 -19.77 -14.58
CA PRO A 177 19.03 -21.17 -14.95
C PRO A 177 20.43 -21.81 -14.85
N GLU A 178 20.61 -22.74 -13.92
CA GLU A 178 21.58 -23.83 -14.11
C GLU A 178 21.06 -24.82 -15.17
#